data_AF-A0A1W9PS54-F1
#
_entry.id   AF-A0A1W9PS54-F1
#
_cell.length_a   1.000
_cell.length_b   1.000
_cell.length_c   1.000
_cell.angle_alpha   90.00
_cell.angle_beta   90.00
_cell.angle_gamma   90.00
#
_symmetry.space_group_name_H-M   'P 1'
#
loop_
_entity.id
_entity.type
_entity.pdbx_description
1 polymer ?
#
loop_
_entity_poly.entity_id
_entity_poly.type
_entity_poly.pdbx_seq_one_letter_code
_entity_poly.pdbx_strand_id
1 'polypeptide(L)'
;MVVDVFEKKMPIYVSGDEEYSAGKYLAVIPAVSDDTVVGIFAIEEMPFMSFNKDALISISILVNYMFDELHKMRILNGIRDFMPYFQENFRFEIYRLNRLYKKHSARSTVLIFRSKSKLKTHLILSVVEKNLRALDIMSSTSTDKADVIAILFPFSDVSSVHGYMEKVKQDVEIKDSNLVEIASFPVSKIDLIESFVLGQE
;
A
#
# COMPACT_ATOMS: atom_id res chain seq x y z
N MET A 1 19.79 10.24 21.51
CA MET A 1 19.26 9.56 20.29
C MET A 1 18.31 8.42 20.59
N VAL A 2 18.74 7.26 21.11
CA VAL A 2 17.83 6.09 21.27
C VAL A 2 16.66 6.40 22.20
N VAL A 3 16.91 7.01 23.37
CA VAL A 3 15.88 7.42 24.32
C VAL A 3 14.89 8.39 23.67
N ASP A 4 15.41 9.42 23.01
CA ASP A 4 14.60 10.44 22.32
C ASP A 4 13.73 9.85 21.22
N VAL A 5 14.19 8.80 20.52
CA VAL A 5 13.39 8.10 19.50
C VAL A 5 12.17 7.41 20.12
N PHE A 6 12.31 6.84 21.32
CA PHE A 6 11.17 6.23 22.03
C PHE A 6 10.13 7.26 22.45
N GLU A 7 10.57 8.45 22.88
CA GLU A 7 9.68 9.54 23.29
C GLU A 7 9.02 10.21 22.08
N LYS A 8 9.84 10.61 21.10
CA LYS A 8 9.42 11.41 19.95
C LYS A 8 8.78 10.57 18.82
N LYS A 9 9.04 9.27 18.78
CA LYS A 9 8.55 8.32 17.75
C LYS A 9 8.87 8.77 16.32
N MET A 10 9.94 9.55 16.17
CA MET A 10 10.41 10.10 14.90
C MET A 10 11.87 9.73 14.68
N PRO A 11 12.34 9.66 13.42
CA PRO A 11 13.77 9.52 13.14
C PRO A 11 14.59 10.67 13.72
N ILE A 12 15.75 10.35 14.29
CA ILE A 12 16.71 11.34 14.83
C ILE A 12 18.06 11.13 14.16
N TYR A 13 18.70 12.24 13.79
CA TYR A 13 19.94 12.26 13.00
C TYR A 13 20.95 13.22 13.62
N VAL A 14 22.25 12.91 13.53
CA VAL A 14 23.32 13.77 14.05
C VAL A 14 23.36 15.12 13.34
N SER A 15 23.04 15.17 12.05
CA SER A 15 23.03 16.42 11.28
C SER A 15 21.89 17.38 11.66
N GLY A 16 20.94 16.96 12.50
CA GLY A 16 19.80 17.77 12.91
C GLY A 16 19.98 18.50 14.24
N ASP A 17 20.95 18.11 15.07
CA ASP A 17 21.16 18.65 16.42
C ASP A 17 22.60 18.41 16.87
N GLU A 18 23.33 19.50 17.22
CA GLU A 18 24.73 19.40 17.69
C GLU A 18 24.83 18.53 18.95
N GLU A 19 23.75 18.43 19.74
CA GLU A 19 23.61 17.60 20.93
C GLU A 19 23.92 16.11 20.68
N TYR A 20 23.69 15.61 19.46
CA TYR A 20 23.91 14.21 19.12
C TYR A 20 25.28 13.92 18.49
N SER A 21 26.12 14.94 18.27
CA SER A 21 27.42 14.83 17.59
C SER A 21 28.46 13.99 18.33
N ALA A 22 28.30 13.80 19.64
CA ALA A 22 29.18 12.95 20.46
C ALA A 22 28.70 11.49 20.57
N GLY A 23 27.59 11.12 19.91
CA GLY A 23 27.00 9.79 19.98
C GLY A 23 27.63 8.75 19.04
N LYS A 24 27.41 7.46 19.34
CA LYS A 24 27.86 6.31 18.51
C LYS A 24 27.10 6.20 17.18
N TYR A 25 25.90 6.75 17.10
CA TYR A 25 24.99 6.55 15.96
C TYR A 25 24.89 7.83 15.14
N LEU A 26 24.96 7.72 13.82
CA LEU A 26 24.67 8.79 12.86
C LEU A 26 23.16 9.05 12.76
N ALA A 27 22.36 8.00 12.89
CA ALA A 27 20.91 8.04 12.78
C ALA A 27 20.26 6.92 13.59
N VAL A 28 19.11 7.20 14.18
CA VAL A 28 18.24 6.19 14.80
C VAL A 28 16.83 6.37 14.26
N ILE A 29 16.29 5.32 13.65
CA ILE A 29 15.00 5.32 12.96
C ILE A 29 14.05 4.36 13.68
N PRO A 30 12.91 4.84 14.21
CA PRO A 30 11.93 3.95 14.81
C PRO A 30 11.08 3.24 13.77
N ALA A 31 10.81 1.96 14.02
CA ALA A 31 9.65 1.28 13.49
C ALA A 31 8.48 1.48 14.46
N VAL A 32 7.42 2.13 14.00
CA VAL A 32 6.26 2.49 14.85
C VAL A 32 5.02 1.75 14.36
N SER A 33 4.39 0.92 15.18
CA SER A 33 3.10 0.31 14.87
C SER A 33 2.10 0.72 15.94
N ASP A 34 0.94 1.24 15.55
CA ASP A 34 -0.12 1.71 16.46
C ASP A 34 0.42 2.63 17.56
N ASP A 35 1.14 3.68 17.14
CA ASP A 35 1.82 4.65 18.01
C ASP A 35 2.80 4.04 19.03
N THR A 36 3.20 2.78 18.85
CA THR A 36 4.16 2.10 19.72
C THR A 36 5.44 1.83 18.94
N VAL A 37 6.60 2.18 19.51
CA VAL A 37 7.89 1.80 18.92
C VAL A 37 8.08 0.30 19.11
N VAL A 38 8.03 -0.45 18.01
CA VAL A 38 8.17 -1.92 18.00
C VAL A 38 9.58 -2.36 17.64
N GLY A 39 10.43 -1.42 17.22
CA GLY A 39 11.83 -1.66 16.96
C GLY A 39 12.56 -0.38 16.56
N ILE A 40 13.89 -0.48 16.53
CA ILE A 40 14.77 0.62 16.14
C ILE A 40 15.78 0.12 15.10
N PHE A 41 16.08 0.97 14.14
CA PHE A 41 17.17 0.79 13.19
C PHE A 41 18.21 1.87 13.46
N ALA A 42 19.34 1.48 14.04
CA ALA A 42 20.43 2.37 14.41
C ALA A 42 21.57 2.24 13.39
N ILE A 43 22.00 3.38 12.85
CA ILE A 43 23.07 3.47 11.85
C ILE A 43 24.31 4.02 12.56
N GLU A 44 25.35 3.20 12.68
CA GLU A 44 26.65 3.62 13.24
C GLU A 44 27.51 4.30 12.19
N GLU A 45 27.50 3.79 10.96
CA GLU A 45 28.31 4.29 9.86
C GLU A 45 27.54 4.29 8.54
N MET A 46 27.77 5.31 7.71
CA MET A 46 27.20 5.45 6.38
C MET A 46 28.16 6.26 5.50
N PRO A 47 28.33 5.93 4.21
CA PRO A 47 29.10 6.77 3.30
C PRO A 47 28.55 8.21 3.26
N PHE A 48 29.42 9.21 3.32
CA PHE A 48 29.03 10.63 3.41
C PHE A 48 28.00 11.04 2.34
N MET A 49 28.20 10.64 1.09
CA MET A 49 27.27 10.95 -0.02
C MET A 49 25.88 10.34 0.15
N SER A 50 25.77 9.24 0.89
CA SER A 50 24.50 8.57 1.19
C SER A 50 23.85 9.11 2.45
N PHE A 51 24.58 9.85 3.30
CA PHE A 51 24.04 10.47 4.51
C PHE A 51 23.32 11.79 4.17
N ASN A 52 22.16 11.65 3.53
CA ASN A 52 21.28 12.75 3.19
C ASN A 52 19.83 12.45 3.59
N LYS A 53 19.01 13.51 3.64
CA LYS A 53 17.62 13.41 4.10
C LYS A 53 16.79 12.43 3.28
N ASP A 54 16.95 12.41 1.96
CA ASP A 54 16.15 11.57 1.07
C ASP A 54 16.48 10.08 1.26
N ALA A 55 17.76 9.75 1.42
CA ALA A 55 18.21 8.40 1.72
C ALA A 55 17.67 7.93 3.09
N LEU A 56 17.74 8.78 4.11
CA LEU A 56 17.24 8.45 5.45
C LEU A 56 15.70 8.31 5.49
N ILE A 57 14.97 9.14 4.73
CA ILE A 57 13.53 8.96 4.53
C ILE A 57 13.24 7.62 3.85
N SER A 58 14.00 7.28 2.80
CA SER A 58 13.84 6.02 2.08
C SER A 58 14.10 4.81 2.98
N ILE A 59 15.16 4.85 3.79
CA ILE A 59 15.45 3.83 4.81
C ILE A 59 14.31 3.76 5.83
N SER A 60 13.83 4.90 6.33
CA SER A 60 12.71 4.92 7.26
C SER A 60 11.45 4.28 6.69
N ILE A 61 11.14 4.53 5.42
CA ILE A 61 10.02 3.90 4.71
C ILE A 61 10.24 2.38 4.67
N LEU A 62 11.40 1.93 4.20
CA LEU A 62 11.71 0.51 4.06
C LEU A 62 11.68 -0.23 5.39
N VAL A 63 12.30 0.33 6.44
CA VAL A 63 12.30 -0.22 7.80
C VAL A 63 10.86 -0.38 8.30
N ASN A 64 10.03 0.66 8.18
CA ASN A 64 8.63 0.55 8.60
C ASN A 64 7.87 -0.51 7.79
N TYR A 65 8.15 -0.62 6.49
CA TYR A 65 7.55 -1.64 5.61
C TYR A 65 7.91 -3.07 6.03
N MET A 66 9.18 -3.30 6.37
CA MET A 66 9.69 -4.59 6.82
C MET A 66 9.20 -4.96 8.21
N PHE A 67 9.10 -4.00 9.13
CA PHE A 67 8.57 -4.24 10.47
C PHE A 67 7.07 -4.53 10.45
N ASP A 68 6.30 -3.93 9.54
CA ASP A 68 4.89 -4.27 9.37
C ASP A 68 4.73 -5.77 9.04
N GLU A 69 5.64 -6.39 8.25
CA GLU A 69 5.59 -7.84 7.95
C GLU A 69 5.70 -8.71 9.21
N LEU A 70 6.55 -8.33 10.17
CA LEU A 70 6.69 -9.05 11.44
C LEU A 70 5.40 -9.07 12.26
N HIS A 71 4.52 -8.09 12.03
CA HIS A 71 3.24 -7.93 12.71
C HIS A 71 2.04 -8.21 11.82
N LYS A 72 2.25 -8.83 10.65
CA LYS A 72 1.21 -9.06 9.64
C LYS A 72 -0.08 -9.65 10.21
N MET A 73 0.00 -10.74 10.99
CA MET A 73 -1.20 -11.37 11.57
C MET A 73 -1.93 -10.45 12.57
N ARG A 74 -1.19 -9.71 13.40
CA ARG A 74 -1.78 -8.74 14.33
C ARG A 74 -2.49 -7.62 13.59
N ILE A 75 -1.85 -7.09 12.55
CA ILE A 75 -2.40 -6.04 11.69
C ILE A 75 -3.67 -6.56 11.00
N LEU A 76 -3.60 -7.73 10.35
CA LEU A 76 -4.74 -8.34 9.67
C LEU A 76 -5.93 -8.60 10.61
N ASN A 77 -5.69 -9.02 11.85
CA ASN A 77 -6.74 -9.21 12.84
C ASN A 77 -7.42 -7.89 13.27
N GLY A 78 -6.73 -6.75 13.10
CA GLY A 78 -7.27 -5.42 13.37
C GLY A 78 -8.03 -4.79 12.20
N ILE A 79 -7.82 -5.28 10.97
CA ILE A 79 -8.52 -4.79 9.78
C ILE A 79 -9.98 -5.24 9.82
N ARG A 80 -10.90 -4.28 9.78
CA ARG A 80 -12.36 -4.49 9.72
C ARG A 80 -12.89 -4.21 8.29
N ASP A 81 -14.21 -4.24 8.10
CA ASP A 81 -14.94 -3.76 6.91
C ASP A 81 -14.96 -4.73 5.71
N PHE A 82 -15.01 -4.23 4.47
CA PHE A 82 -15.02 -5.03 3.22
C PHE A 82 -13.73 -5.79 2.91
N MET A 83 -12.63 -5.45 3.58
CA MET A 83 -11.33 -6.07 3.37
C MET A 83 -11.36 -7.61 3.49
N PRO A 84 -12.04 -8.23 4.47
CA PRO A 84 -12.27 -9.68 4.58
C PRO A 84 -12.63 -10.43 3.30
N TYR A 85 -13.30 -9.79 2.33
CA TYR A 85 -13.61 -10.44 1.05
C TYR A 85 -12.37 -10.73 0.20
N PHE A 86 -11.28 -9.99 0.41
CA PHE A 86 -10.03 -10.13 -0.34
C PHE A 86 -9.01 -11.00 0.37
N GLN A 87 -8.06 -11.52 -0.41
CA GLN A 87 -6.95 -12.33 0.09
C GLN A 87 -6.03 -11.53 1.02
N GLU A 88 -5.39 -12.24 1.95
CA GLU A 88 -4.62 -11.63 3.04
C GLU A 88 -3.53 -10.66 2.57
N ASN A 89 -2.81 -11.03 1.52
CA ASN A 89 -1.72 -10.21 0.97
C ASN A 89 -2.23 -8.87 0.44
N PHE A 90 -3.40 -8.86 -0.20
CA PHE A 90 -4.01 -7.63 -0.72
C PHE A 90 -4.46 -6.71 0.41
N ARG A 91 -5.16 -7.26 1.41
CA ARG A 91 -5.62 -6.48 2.59
C ARG A 91 -4.45 -5.85 3.33
N PHE A 92 -3.40 -6.65 3.53
CA PHE A 92 -2.20 -6.22 4.22
C PHE A 92 -1.47 -5.10 3.43
N GLU A 93 -1.39 -5.22 2.11
CA GLU A 93 -0.78 -4.20 1.27
C GLU A 93 -1.56 -2.88 1.29
N ILE A 94 -2.89 -2.94 1.18
CA ILE A 94 -3.75 -1.75 1.30
C ILE A 94 -3.46 -1.01 2.60
N TYR A 95 -3.37 -1.74 3.73
CA TYR A 95 -3.01 -1.16 5.02
C TYR A 95 -1.65 -0.45 4.96
N ARG A 96 -0.61 -1.13 4.46
CA ARG A 96 0.74 -0.56 4.37
C ARG A 96 0.78 0.70 3.53
N LEU A 97 0.16 0.68 2.36
CA LEU A 97 0.15 1.81 1.43
C LEU A 97 -0.70 2.98 1.94
N ASN A 98 -1.82 2.73 2.63
CA ASN A 98 -2.60 3.79 3.26
C ASN A 98 -1.80 4.47 4.38
N ARG A 99 -1.10 3.70 5.22
CA ARG A 99 -0.21 4.22 6.26
C ARG A 99 0.94 5.02 5.66
N LEU A 100 1.52 4.53 4.56
CA LEU A 100 2.58 5.22 3.84
C LEU A 100 2.10 6.55 3.23
N TYR A 101 0.89 6.59 2.68
CA TYR A 101 0.26 7.82 2.22
C TYR A 101 0.10 8.84 3.35
N LYS A 102 -0.40 8.43 4.52
CA LYS A 102 -0.58 9.33 5.67
C LYS A 102 0.74 9.95 6.15
N LYS A 103 1.85 9.20 6.10
CA LYS A 103 3.15 9.65 6.62
C LYS A 103 4.02 10.37 5.58
N HIS A 104 3.95 9.94 4.32
CA HIS A 104 4.88 10.38 3.27
C HIS A 104 4.19 10.91 2.01
N SER A 105 2.85 10.99 1.98
CA SER A 105 2.06 11.36 0.78
C SER A 105 2.36 10.50 -0.46
N ALA A 106 2.90 9.29 -0.27
CA ALA A 106 3.14 8.34 -1.33
C ALA A 106 1.80 7.83 -1.86
N ARG A 107 1.49 8.16 -3.12
CA ARG A 107 0.20 7.84 -3.74
C ARG A 107 0.20 6.41 -4.27
N SER A 108 -0.88 5.69 -4.03
CA SER A 108 -1.14 4.37 -4.61
C SER A 108 -2.60 4.29 -5.03
N THR A 109 -2.90 3.43 -6.00
CA THR A 109 -4.23 3.35 -6.62
C THR A 109 -4.76 1.92 -6.61
N VAL A 110 -6.06 1.77 -6.40
CA VAL A 110 -6.79 0.51 -6.59
C VAL A 110 -7.65 0.64 -7.85
N LEU A 111 -7.53 -0.29 -8.78
CA LEU A 111 -8.46 -0.48 -9.89
C LEU A 111 -9.39 -1.65 -9.56
N ILE A 112 -10.68 -1.47 -9.78
CA ILE A 112 -11.69 -2.48 -9.47
C ILE A 112 -12.54 -2.73 -10.70
N PHE A 113 -12.68 -4.00 -11.05
CA PHE A 113 -13.66 -4.50 -12.01
C PHE A 113 -14.75 -5.23 -11.24
N ARG A 114 -16.01 -4.86 -11.44
CA ARG A 114 -17.18 -5.52 -10.85
C ARG A 114 -18.05 -6.06 -11.98
N SER A 115 -18.32 -7.36 -12.00
CA SER A 115 -19.10 -7.99 -13.06
C SER A 115 -20.11 -9.00 -12.54
N LYS A 116 -21.32 -8.96 -13.12
CA LYS A 116 -22.35 -9.99 -12.90
C LYS A 116 -22.15 -11.21 -13.81
N SER A 117 -21.23 -11.14 -14.76
CA SER A 117 -20.94 -12.22 -15.71
C SER A 117 -19.70 -13.00 -15.28
N LYS A 118 -19.89 -14.28 -14.93
CA LYS A 118 -18.80 -15.21 -14.61
C LYS A 118 -17.79 -15.33 -15.76
N LEU A 119 -18.29 -15.35 -17.00
CA LEU A 119 -17.43 -15.41 -18.20
C LEU A 119 -16.56 -14.16 -18.34
N LYS A 120 -17.14 -12.96 -18.21
CA LYS A 120 -16.36 -11.71 -18.30
C LYS A 120 -15.35 -11.62 -17.15
N THR A 121 -15.73 -12.00 -15.94
CA THR A 121 -14.82 -12.07 -14.79
C THR A 121 -13.62 -12.96 -15.10
N HIS A 122 -13.84 -14.18 -15.60
CA HIS A 122 -12.75 -15.10 -15.94
C HIS A 122 -11.80 -14.55 -17.02
N LEU A 123 -12.35 -13.87 -18.04
CA LEU A 123 -11.54 -13.23 -19.08
C LEU A 123 -10.70 -12.09 -18.51
N ILE A 124 -11.29 -11.23 -17.66
CA ILE A 124 -10.57 -10.15 -16.99
C ILE A 124 -9.44 -10.71 -16.12
N LEU A 125 -9.74 -11.70 -15.27
CA LEU A 125 -8.72 -12.37 -14.44
C LEU A 125 -7.55 -12.85 -15.29
N SER A 126 -7.83 -13.54 -16.39
CA SER A 126 -6.81 -14.09 -17.30
C SER A 126 -5.92 -13.02 -17.94
N VAL A 127 -6.49 -11.87 -18.32
CA VAL A 127 -5.71 -10.75 -18.85
C VAL A 127 -4.89 -10.07 -17.76
N VAL A 128 -5.47 -9.89 -16.58
CA VAL A 128 -4.81 -9.25 -15.44
C VAL A 128 -3.60 -10.07 -14.98
N GLU A 129 -3.75 -11.37 -14.78
CA GLU A 129 -2.67 -12.27 -14.35
C GLU A 129 -1.48 -12.26 -15.32
N LYS A 130 -1.74 -12.18 -16.64
CA LYS A 130 -0.69 -12.12 -17.67
C LYS A 130 0.07 -10.79 -17.70
N ASN A 131 -0.56 -9.72 -17.25
CA ASN A 131 -0.04 -8.35 -17.36
C ASN A 131 0.37 -7.74 -16.01
N LEU A 132 0.25 -8.50 -14.91
CA LEU A 132 0.57 -8.03 -13.58
C LEU A 132 2.08 -7.77 -13.46
N ARG A 133 2.46 -6.57 -13.01
CA ARG A 133 3.87 -6.23 -12.79
C ARG A 133 4.32 -6.77 -11.43
N ALA A 134 5.64 -6.83 -11.22
CA ALA A 134 6.22 -7.40 -10.01
C ALA A 134 5.74 -6.75 -8.69
N LEU A 135 5.37 -5.46 -8.72
CA LEU A 135 4.86 -4.74 -7.55
C LEU A 135 3.33 -4.71 -7.48
N ASP A 136 2.64 -4.98 -8.59
CA ASP A 136 1.17 -4.91 -8.61
C ASP A 136 0.61 -6.13 -7.89
N ILE A 137 -0.43 -5.93 -7.07
CA ILE A 137 -1.05 -7.00 -6.29
C ILE A 137 -2.50 -7.12 -6.70
N MET A 138 -2.90 -8.32 -7.09
CA MET A 138 -4.27 -8.61 -7.49
C MET A 138 -4.96 -9.48 -6.45
N SER A 139 -6.26 -9.25 -6.28
CA SER A 139 -7.13 -10.12 -5.52
C SER A 139 -8.51 -10.15 -6.16
N SER A 140 -9.23 -11.25 -5.98
CA SER A 140 -10.59 -11.38 -6.46
C SER A 140 -11.47 -11.98 -5.38
N THR A 141 -12.75 -11.66 -5.48
CA THR A 141 -13.77 -12.11 -4.54
C THR A 141 -15.14 -12.12 -5.19
N SER A 142 -16.09 -12.78 -4.54
CA SER A 142 -17.48 -12.78 -4.95
C SER A 142 -18.32 -12.18 -3.83
N THR A 143 -19.17 -11.22 -4.20
CA THR A 143 -20.22 -10.67 -3.33
C THR A 143 -21.58 -11.21 -3.76
N ASP A 144 -22.63 -10.96 -2.98
CA ASP A 144 -24.00 -11.32 -3.35
C ASP A 144 -24.47 -10.66 -4.66
N LYS A 145 -23.84 -9.53 -5.05
CA LYS A 145 -24.25 -8.72 -6.20
C LYS A 145 -23.44 -8.97 -7.46
N ALA A 146 -22.15 -9.30 -7.32
CA ALA A 146 -21.21 -9.41 -8.43
C ALA A 146 -19.88 -10.06 -8.00
N ASP A 147 -19.14 -10.55 -8.99
CA ASP A 147 -17.72 -10.84 -8.83
C ASP A 147 -16.90 -9.55 -8.92
N VAL A 148 -15.85 -9.49 -8.12
CA VAL A 148 -14.99 -8.32 -7.97
C VAL A 148 -13.55 -8.73 -8.17
N ILE A 149 -12.84 -7.99 -9.01
CA ILE A 149 -11.40 -8.13 -9.25
C ILE A 149 -10.79 -6.79 -8.88
N ALA A 150 -9.90 -6.78 -7.89
CA ALA A 150 -9.19 -5.61 -7.45
C ALA A 150 -7.69 -5.75 -7.77
N ILE A 151 -7.10 -4.67 -8.27
CA ILE A 151 -5.69 -4.58 -8.60
C ILE A 151 -5.14 -3.35 -7.91
N LEU A 152 -4.13 -3.56 -7.10
CA LEU A 152 -3.42 -2.54 -6.37
C LEU A 152 -2.15 -2.19 -7.12
N PHE A 153 -1.99 -0.90 -7.41
CA PHE A 153 -0.83 -0.30 -8.05
C PHE A 153 -0.08 0.55 -7.02
N PRO A 154 0.95 0.00 -6.35
CA PRO A 154 1.77 0.77 -5.43
C PRO A 154 2.44 1.94 -6.15
N PHE A 155 2.57 3.08 -5.45
CA PHE A 155 3.33 4.25 -5.92
C PHE A 155 2.82 4.87 -7.23
N SER A 156 1.59 4.55 -7.60
CA SER A 156 0.95 4.95 -8.86
C SER A 156 -0.30 5.78 -8.58
N ASP A 157 -0.46 6.88 -9.31
CA ASP A 157 -1.66 7.72 -9.24
C ASP A 157 -2.78 7.21 -10.14
N VAL A 158 -3.98 7.75 -9.95
CA VAL A 158 -5.19 7.32 -10.68
C VAL A 158 -5.03 7.51 -12.19
N SER A 159 -4.37 8.58 -12.62
CA SER A 159 -4.09 8.85 -14.05
C SER A 159 -3.18 7.81 -14.68
N SER A 160 -2.18 7.31 -13.94
CA SER A 160 -1.20 6.34 -14.44
C SER A 160 -1.79 4.95 -14.69
N VAL A 161 -2.90 4.62 -14.00
CA VAL A 161 -3.59 3.33 -14.13
C VAL A 161 -4.52 3.30 -15.36
N HIS A 162 -4.87 4.46 -15.93
CA HIS A 162 -5.80 4.54 -17.05
C HIS A 162 -5.35 3.71 -18.25
N GLY A 163 -4.06 3.76 -18.63
CA GLY A 163 -3.54 2.97 -19.75
C GLY A 163 -3.64 1.45 -19.52
N TYR A 164 -3.46 1.00 -18.29
CA TYR A 164 -3.66 -0.42 -17.93
C TYR A 164 -5.13 -0.81 -18.04
N MET A 165 -6.04 0.02 -17.51
CA MET A 165 -7.48 -0.20 -17.60
C MET A 165 -7.96 -0.32 -19.05
N GLU A 166 -7.55 0.61 -19.93
CA GLU A 166 -7.94 0.59 -21.34
C GLU A 166 -7.41 -0.65 -22.07
N LYS A 167 -6.19 -1.09 -21.75
CA LYS A 167 -5.64 -2.34 -22.28
C LYS A 167 -6.51 -3.55 -21.90
N VAL A 168 -6.90 -3.67 -20.63
CA VAL A 168 -7.77 -4.77 -20.18
C VAL A 168 -9.14 -4.71 -20.85
N LYS A 169 -9.73 -3.52 -20.99
CA LYS A 169 -11.01 -3.34 -21.69
C LYS A 169 -10.92 -3.78 -23.15
N GLN A 170 -9.83 -3.43 -23.83
CA GLN A 170 -9.59 -3.81 -25.21
C GLN A 170 -9.42 -5.33 -25.36
N ASP A 171 -8.57 -5.95 -24.54
CA ASP A 171 -8.25 -7.38 -24.61
C ASP A 171 -9.48 -8.27 -24.28
N VAL A 172 -10.41 -7.79 -23.45
CA VAL A 172 -11.64 -8.52 -23.06
C VAL A 172 -12.88 -8.09 -23.86
N GLU A 173 -12.71 -7.18 -24.82
CA GLU A 173 -13.78 -6.58 -25.61
C GLU A 173 -14.94 -6.06 -24.73
N ILE A 174 -14.59 -5.27 -23.71
CA ILE A 174 -15.58 -4.60 -22.85
C ILE A 174 -16.10 -3.38 -23.63
N LYS A 175 -17.17 -3.58 -24.40
CA LYS A 175 -17.83 -2.53 -25.21
C LYS A 175 -19.08 -1.96 -24.55
N ASP A 176 -19.68 -2.68 -23.60
CA ASP A 176 -20.94 -2.33 -22.94
C ASP A 176 -20.74 -2.25 -21.42
N SER A 177 -21.02 -1.09 -20.84
CA SER A 177 -20.88 -0.81 -19.41
C SER A 177 -21.89 -1.57 -18.53
N ASN A 178 -22.94 -2.15 -19.12
CA ASN A 178 -24.01 -2.80 -18.35
C ASN A 178 -23.60 -4.12 -17.68
N LEU A 179 -22.51 -4.75 -18.14
CA LEU A 179 -22.05 -6.05 -17.62
C LEU A 179 -20.81 -5.97 -16.73
N VAL A 180 -20.01 -4.91 -16.89
CA VAL A 180 -18.77 -4.70 -16.14
C VAL A 180 -18.69 -3.24 -15.75
N GLU A 181 -18.70 -2.99 -14.45
CA GLU A 181 -18.44 -1.69 -13.86
C GLU A 181 -16.97 -1.59 -13.50
N ILE A 182 -16.36 -0.44 -13.77
CA ILE A 182 -14.91 -0.25 -13.60
C ILE A 182 -14.68 1.10 -12.95
N ALA A 183 -13.91 1.13 -11.88
CA ALA A 183 -13.53 2.35 -11.20
C ALA A 183 -12.12 2.24 -10.60
N SER A 184 -11.43 3.37 -10.51
CA SER A 184 -10.14 3.48 -9.83
C SER A 184 -10.20 4.50 -8.71
N PHE A 185 -9.53 4.18 -7.60
CA PHE A 185 -9.59 4.95 -6.36
C PHE A 185 -8.18 5.13 -5.80
N PRO A 186 -7.85 6.29 -5.24
CA PRO A 186 -6.70 6.40 -4.35
C PRO A 186 -6.87 5.46 -3.16
N VAL A 187 -5.80 4.78 -2.73
CA VAL A 187 -5.82 3.90 -1.54
C VAL A 187 -6.27 4.64 -0.27
N SER A 188 -6.09 5.95 -0.22
CA SER A 188 -6.56 6.78 0.90
C SER A 188 -8.08 6.93 1.00
N LYS A 189 -8.84 6.49 0.00
CA LYS A 189 -10.31 6.56 -0.07
C LYS A 189 -10.96 5.20 0.18
N ILE A 190 -10.60 4.57 1.31
CA ILE A 190 -11.07 3.23 1.71
C ILE A 190 -12.60 3.13 1.70
N ASP A 191 -13.32 4.12 2.23
CA ASP A 191 -14.79 4.12 2.28
C ASP A 191 -15.43 4.08 0.87
N LEU A 192 -14.83 4.77 -0.11
CA LEU A 192 -15.34 4.75 -1.49
C LEU A 192 -15.08 3.41 -2.18
N ILE A 193 -13.92 2.80 -1.89
CA ILE A 193 -13.58 1.46 -2.36
C ILE A 193 -14.60 0.47 -1.79
N GLU A 194 -14.94 0.57 -0.51
CA GLU A 194 -15.95 -0.26 0.14
C GLU A 194 -17.32 -0.16 -0.53
N SER A 195 -17.85 1.06 -0.66
CA SER A 195 -19.15 1.30 -1.30
C SER A 195 -19.20 0.73 -2.71
N PHE A 196 -18.12 0.88 -3.48
CA PHE A 196 -18.03 0.33 -4.83
C PHE A 196 -17.92 -1.21 -4.83
N VAL A 197 -17.21 -1.83 -3.89
CA VAL A 197 -17.11 -3.30 -3.82
C VAL A 197 -18.46 -3.92 -3.42
N LEU A 198 -19.16 -3.32 -2.45
CA LEU A 198 -20.43 -3.83 -1.92
C LEU A 198 -21.67 -3.40 -2.73
N GLY A 199 -21.48 -2.54 -3.73
CA GLY A 199 -22.57 -1.97 -4.53
C GLY A 199 -23.60 -1.22 -3.69
N GLN A 200 -23.13 -0.50 -2.68
CA GLN A 200 -23.94 0.42 -1.88
C GLN A 200 -23.86 1.78 -2.57
N GLU A 201 -24.85 2.08 -3.41
CA GLU A 201 -25.10 3.43 -3.96
C GLU A 201 -26.15 4.15 -3.11
#